data_AF-A0A7Z9WI49-F1
#
_entry.id   AF-A0A7Z9WI49-F1
#
_cell.length_a   1.000
_cell.length_b   1.000
_cell.length_c   1.000
_cell.angle_alpha   90.00
_cell.angle_beta   90.00
_cell.angle_gamma   90.00
#
_symmetry.space_group_name_H-M   'P 1'
#
loop_
_entity.id
_entity.type
_entity.pdbx_description
1 polymer ?
#
loop_
_entity_poly.entity_id
_entity_poly.type
_entity_poly.pdbx_seq_one_letter_code
_entity_poly.pdbx_strand_id
1 'polypeptide(L)'
;MIPDFQGNVSQRFHVGYKLSPFLWKKVFRGLSAGRVQSVAVRLVVEREREIEKFVPQEYWQIKAIFRKFKNSPDGEEFQALLFKKGGKVIPKLGIKSKEEAEKIIKDLEGAEYKVSKIEKKETKRNPLPPFVTSTLQQEAWKRFSWPAKLTMRIAQNLYERGFITYHRTDSLNLSELSLLSAKKFIIENYGKTYWSGFLRKY
;
A
#
# COMPACT_ATOMS: atom_id res chain seq x y z
N MET A 1 0.51 30.80 19.76
CA MET A 1 0.50 29.43 19.18
C MET A 1 1.49 28.52 19.92
N ILE A 2 1.34 28.42 21.25
CA ILE A 2 2.20 27.67 22.20
C ILE A 2 1.42 26.82 23.25
N PRO A 3 0.09 27.00 23.51
CA PRO A 3 -0.61 26.22 24.55
C PRO A 3 -0.59 24.69 24.35
N ASP A 4 -0.79 24.22 23.11
CA ASP A 4 -0.91 22.78 22.81
C ASP A 4 0.38 21.99 22.99
N PHE A 5 1.54 22.66 22.94
CA PHE A 5 2.82 21.99 23.12
C PHE A 5 3.06 21.66 24.60
N GLN A 6 2.77 22.60 25.51
CA GLN A 6 2.90 22.36 26.95
C GLN A 6 1.89 21.33 27.47
N GLY A 7 0.65 21.34 26.96
CA GLY A 7 -0.37 20.33 27.31
C GLY A 7 0.02 18.91 26.88
N ASN A 8 0.53 18.74 25.67
CA ASN A 8 0.98 17.43 25.16
C ASN A 8 2.22 16.89 25.89
N VAL A 9 3.12 17.79 26.27
CA VAL A 9 4.32 17.47 27.06
C VAL A 9 3.91 17.02 28.45
N SER A 10 3.00 17.75 29.13
CA SER A 10 2.46 17.37 30.43
C SER A 10 1.78 16.00 30.42
N GLN A 11 0.94 15.69 29.43
CA GLN A 11 0.29 14.36 29.35
C GLN A 11 1.27 13.20 29.09
N ARG A 12 2.33 13.41 28.28
CA ARG A 12 3.40 12.42 28.09
C ARG A 12 4.13 12.13 29.39
N PHE A 13 4.44 13.16 30.17
CA PHE A 13 5.09 13.04 31.46
C PHE A 13 4.22 12.31 32.49
N HIS A 14 2.93 12.61 32.58
CA HIS A 14 2.04 12.00 33.58
C HIS A 14 1.83 10.50 33.36
N VAL A 15 1.62 10.07 32.10
CA VAL A 15 1.45 8.64 31.77
C VAL A 15 2.75 7.89 32.01
N GLY A 16 3.89 8.44 31.56
CA GLY A 16 5.19 7.81 31.74
C GLY A 16 5.61 7.69 33.20
N TYR A 17 5.43 8.74 34.00
CA TYR A 17 5.87 8.76 35.40
C TYR A 17 4.98 7.92 36.34
N LYS A 18 3.65 7.86 36.09
CA LYS A 18 2.74 7.08 36.93
C LYS A 18 2.67 5.60 36.54
N LEU A 19 2.68 5.27 35.25
CA LEU A 19 2.56 3.85 34.83
C LEU A 19 3.90 3.09 34.82
N SER A 20 5.03 3.74 34.57
CA SER A 20 6.32 3.00 34.51
C SER A 20 6.69 2.34 35.85
N PRO A 21 6.53 2.99 37.03
CA PRO A 21 6.75 2.33 38.32
C PRO A 21 5.81 1.14 38.56
N PHE A 22 4.58 1.19 38.05
CA PHE A 22 3.65 0.07 38.11
C PHE A 22 4.12 -1.10 37.23
N LEU A 23 4.59 -0.83 36.01
CA LEU A 23 5.17 -1.85 35.13
C LEU A 23 6.41 -2.50 35.74
N TRP A 24 7.24 -1.76 36.47
CA TRP A 24 8.41 -2.34 37.16
C TRP A 24 8.02 -3.31 38.26
N LYS A 25 6.92 -3.03 38.97
CA LYS A 25 6.40 -3.91 40.02
C LYS A 25 5.69 -5.15 39.48
N LYS A 26 5.07 -5.07 38.29
CA LYS A 26 4.18 -6.10 37.76
C LYS A 26 4.73 -6.90 36.58
N VAL A 27 5.72 -6.37 35.85
CA VAL A 27 6.25 -6.97 34.62
C VAL A 27 7.76 -7.10 34.67
N PHE A 28 8.50 -6.00 34.51
CA PHE A 28 9.97 -6.01 34.51
C PHE A 28 10.53 -4.61 34.80
N ARG A 29 11.62 -4.54 35.57
CA ARG A 29 12.29 -3.26 35.89
C ARG A 29 12.91 -2.63 34.63
N GLY A 30 12.76 -1.32 34.47
CA GLY A 30 13.32 -0.58 33.33
C GLY A 30 12.38 -0.40 32.14
N LEU A 31 11.16 -0.95 32.18
CA LEU A 31 10.14 -0.69 31.16
C LEU A 31 9.61 0.75 31.23
N SER A 32 9.32 1.35 30.08
CA SER A 32 8.68 2.66 29.99
C SER A 32 7.28 2.53 29.39
N ALA A 33 6.31 3.20 30.02
CA ALA A 33 4.98 3.39 29.47
C ALA A 33 4.93 4.71 28.71
N GLY A 34 4.39 4.71 27.49
CA GLY A 34 4.27 5.93 26.70
C GLY A 34 2.92 5.98 26.00
N ARG A 35 2.20 7.11 26.10
CA ARG A 35 0.84 7.27 25.54
C ARG A 35 0.75 6.85 24.07
N VAL A 36 1.75 7.21 23.26
CA VAL A 36 1.80 6.87 21.83
C VAL A 36 2.55 5.56 21.59
N GLN A 37 3.65 5.32 22.31
CA GLN A 37 4.48 4.13 22.13
C GLN A 37 3.74 2.85 22.49
N SER A 38 2.97 2.84 23.59
CA SER A 38 2.20 1.68 24.02
C SER A 38 1.07 1.34 23.04
N VAL A 39 0.46 2.34 22.39
CA VAL A 39 -0.54 2.10 21.33
C VAL A 39 0.11 1.53 20.07
N ALA A 40 1.28 2.03 19.68
CA ALA A 40 2.02 1.49 18.53
C ALA A 40 2.43 0.02 18.77
N VAL A 41 2.93 -0.30 19.96
CA VAL A 41 3.25 -1.69 20.36
C VAL A 41 1.99 -2.55 20.36
N ARG A 42 0.87 -2.03 20.87
CA ARG A 42 -0.42 -2.74 20.86
C ARG A 42 -0.84 -3.15 19.44
N LEU A 43 -0.73 -2.25 18.45
CA LEU A 43 -1.08 -2.58 17.06
C LEU A 43 -0.24 -3.73 16.49
N VAL A 44 1.06 -3.78 16.81
CA VAL A 44 1.94 -4.87 16.40
C VAL A 44 1.53 -6.18 17.09
N VAL A 45 1.27 -6.15 18.39
CA VAL A 45 0.83 -7.32 19.16
C VAL A 45 -0.53 -7.85 18.70
N GLU A 46 -1.48 -6.97 18.37
CA GLU A 46 -2.77 -7.36 17.82
C GLU A 46 -2.61 -8.07 16.48
N ARG A 47 -1.77 -7.54 15.59
CA ARG A 47 -1.45 -8.18 14.30
C ARG A 47 -0.78 -9.54 14.47
N GLU A 48 0.11 -9.68 15.44
CA GLU A 48 0.77 -10.97 15.73
C GLU A 48 -0.26 -12.00 16.23
N ARG A 49 -1.15 -11.60 17.14
CA ARG A 49 -2.24 -12.47 17.62
C ARG A 49 -3.20 -12.87 16.50
N GLU A 50 -3.45 -12.01 15.53
CA GLU A 50 -4.22 -12.37 14.33
C GLU A 50 -3.51 -13.44 13.50
N ILE A 51 -2.18 -13.35 13.37
CA ILE A 51 -1.36 -14.35 12.68
C ILE A 51 -1.36 -15.68 13.45
N GLU A 52 -1.18 -15.66 14.77
CA GLU A 52 -1.22 -16.87 15.62
C GLU A 52 -2.59 -17.57 15.58
N LYS A 53 -3.69 -16.81 15.51
CA LYS A 53 -5.05 -17.34 15.40
C LYS A 53 -5.46 -17.72 13.98
N PHE A 54 -4.64 -17.40 12.98
CA PHE A 54 -4.95 -17.72 11.60
C PHE A 54 -4.85 -19.22 11.38
N VAL A 55 -5.99 -19.85 11.07
CA VAL A 55 -6.04 -21.26 10.67
C VAL A 55 -6.00 -21.31 9.14
N PRO A 56 -4.90 -21.77 8.52
CA PRO A 56 -4.81 -21.87 7.07
C PRO A 56 -5.89 -22.82 6.53
N GLN A 57 -6.55 -22.42 5.46
CA GLN A 57 -7.50 -23.26 4.74
C GLN A 57 -6.90 -23.66 3.41
N GLU A 58 -6.93 -24.96 3.12
CA GLU A 58 -6.54 -25.46 1.81
C GLU A 58 -7.55 -25.00 0.76
N TYR A 59 -7.03 -24.52 -0.37
CA TYR A 59 -7.83 -24.22 -1.54
C TYR A 59 -7.03 -24.42 -2.81
N TRP A 60 -7.73 -24.73 -3.90
CA TRP A 60 -7.15 -24.98 -5.19
C TRP A 60 -7.62 -23.96 -6.22
N GLN A 61 -6.77 -23.67 -7.20
CA GLN A 61 -7.11 -22.85 -8.36
C GLN A 61 -6.74 -23.61 -9.63
N ILE A 62 -7.65 -23.63 -10.59
CA ILE A 62 -7.42 -24.27 -11.88
C ILE A 62 -7.01 -23.18 -12.87
N LYS A 63 -5.79 -23.32 -13.37
CA LYS A 63 -5.19 -22.44 -14.38
C LYS A 63 -5.14 -23.19 -15.71
N ALA A 64 -5.59 -22.56 -16.78
CA ALA A 64 -5.43 -23.05 -18.14
C ALA A 64 -4.55 -22.09 -18.93
N ILE A 65 -3.65 -22.64 -19.73
CA ILE A 65 -2.80 -21.89 -20.66
C ILE A 65 -3.44 -22.02 -22.05
N PHE A 66 -3.79 -20.89 -22.64
CA PHE A 66 -4.41 -20.83 -23.96
C PHE A 66 -3.48 -20.15 -24.94
N ARG A 67 -3.51 -20.61 -26.19
CA ARG A 67 -2.82 -19.97 -27.30
C ARG A 67 -3.84 -19.57 -28.36
N LYS A 68 -3.68 -18.41 -28.98
CA LYS A 68 -4.51 -18.02 -30.13
C LYS A 68 -4.29 -18.99 -31.30
N PHE A 69 -5.38 -19.35 -31.99
CA PHE A 69 -5.32 -20.25 -33.16
C PHE A 69 -4.44 -19.69 -34.29
N LYS A 70 -3.92 -20.62 -35.12
CA LYS A 70 -2.81 -20.55 -36.09
C LYS A 70 -2.68 -19.35 -37.06
N ASN A 71 -3.63 -18.41 -37.12
CA ASN A 71 -3.58 -17.26 -38.04
C ASN A 71 -3.22 -15.92 -37.35
N SER A 72 -2.82 -15.95 -36.08
CA SER A 72 -2.28 -14.77 -35.39
C SER A 72 -0.74 -14.80 -35.47
N PRO A 73 -0.08 -13.78 -36.06
CA PRO A 73 1.39 -13.73 -36.18
C PRO A 73 2.11 -13.82 -34.82
N ASP A 74 1.45 -13.32 -33.77
CA ASP A 74 1.91 -13.40 -32.40
C ASP A 74 1.22 -14.56 -31.68
N GLY A 75 1.92 -15.69 -31.61
CA GLY A 75 1.49 -16.90 -30.90
C GLY A 75 1.52 -16.76 -29.37
N GLU A 76 1.12 -15.61 -28.83
CA GLU A 76 1.18 -15.34 -27.40
C GLU A 76 0.26 -16.28 -26.61
N GLU A 77 0.86 -16.96 -25.64
CA GLU A 77 0.15 -17.73 -24.64
C GLU A 77 -0.38 -16.79 -23.56
N PHE A 78 -1.61 -17.05 -23.10
CA PHE A 78 -2.20 -16.35 -21.97
C PHE A 78 -2.79 -17.33 -20.96
N GLN A 79 -2.72 -16.96 -19.70
CA GLN A 79 -3.29 -17.74 -18.60
C GLN A 79 -4.72 -17.29 -18.33
N ALA A 80 -5.62 -18.24 -18.13
CA ALA A 80 -6.93 -17.98 -17.56
C ALA A 80 -7.15 -18.83 -16.30
N LEU A 81 -7.93 -18.28 -15.38
CA LEU A 81 -8.38 -18.96 -14.17
C LEU A 81 -9.83 -19.40 -14.33
N LEU A 82 -10.14 -20.62 -13.88
CA LEU A 82 -11.51 -21.06 -13.79
C LEU A 82 -12.26 -20.19 -12.77
N PHE A 83 -13.31 -19.50 -13.22
CA PHE A 83 -14.12 -18.62 -12.37
C PHE A 83 -15.57 -19.09 -12.19
N LYS A 84 -16.04 -20.05 -12.98
CA LYS A 84 -17.44 -20.50 -12.98
C LYS A 84 -17.55 -21.97 -13.39
N LYS A 85 -18.33 -22.78 -12.64
CA LYS A 85 -18.70 -24.17 -13.00
C LYS A 85 -20.21 -24.33 -12.92
N GLY A 86 -20.84 -24.92 -13.94
CA GLY A 86 -22.27 -25.24 -13.94
C GLY A 86 -23.19 -24.05 -13.65
N GLY A 87 -22.87 -22.85 -14.18
CA GLY A 87 -23.70 -21.66 -13.92
C GLY A 87 -23.37 -20.92 -12.61
N LYS A 88 -22.55 -21.48 -11.71
CA LYS A 88 -22.21 -20.89 -10.40
C LYS A 88 -20.79 -20.33 -10.38
N VAL A 89 -20.63 -19.10 -9.89
CA VAL A 89 -19.32 -18.45 -9.71
C VAL A 89 -18.58 -19.16 -8.58
N ILE A 90 -17.34 -19.58 -8.85
CA ILE A 90 -16.49 -20.21 -7.85
C ILE A 90 -15.75 -19.08 -7.12
N PRO A 91 -15.94 -18.91 -5.80
CA PRO A 91 -15.17 -17.93 -5.04
C PRO A 91 -13.69 -18.33 -5.01
N LYS A 92 -12.80 -17.38 -4.67
CA LYS A 92 -11.34 -17.64 -4.67
C LYS A 92 -10.91 -18.85 -3.83
N LEU A 93 -11.66 -19.16 -2.76
CA LEU A 93 -11.46 -20.30 -1.86
C LEU A 93 -12.51 -21.41 -2.09
N GLY A 94 -13.11 -21.49 -3.28
CA GLY A 94 -14.26 -22.33 -3.56
C GLY A 94 -13.94 -23.81 -3.78
N ILE A 95 -12.74 -24.12 -4.30
CA ILE A 95 -12.29 -25.50 -4.50
C ILE A 95 -11.47 -25.89 -3.28
N LYS A 96 -11.98 -26.79 -2.44
CA LYS A 96 -11.43 -27.03 -1.10
C LYS A 96 -10.49 -28.23 -1.02
N SER A 97 -10.49 -29.10 -2.02
CA SER A 97 -9.66 -30.30 -2.01
C SER A 97 -9.06 -30.61 -3.37
N LYS A 98 -7.97 -31.40 -3.34
CA LYS A 98 -7.28 -31.87 -4.55
C LYS A 98 -8.19 -32.74 -5.42
N GLU A 99 -9.00 -33.60 -4.81
CA GLU A 99 -9.90 -34.51 -5.53
C GLU A 99 -10.99 -33.74 -6.28
N GLU A 100 -11.49 -32.64 -5.69
CA GLU A 100 -12.43 -31.74 -6.37
C GLU A 100 -11.76 -31.07 -7.57
N ALA A 101 -10.53 -30.58 -7.41
CA ALA A 101 -9.75 -29.98 -8.50
C ALA A 101 -9.48 -30.98 -9.64
N GLU A 102 -9.06 -32.21 -9.31
CA GLU A 102 -8.77 -33.27 -10.28
C GLU A 102 -10.04 -33.69 -11.06
N LYS A 103 -11.20 -33.77 -10.40
CA LYS A 103 -12.48 -34.02 -11.08
C LYS A 103 -12.78 -32.94 -12.12
N ILE A 104 -12.58 -31.68 -11.76
CA ILE A 104 -12.80 -30.57 -12.70
C ILE A 104 -11.80 -30.61 -13.85
N ILE A 105 -10.53 -30.97 -13.61
CA ILE A 105 -9.53 -31.13 -14.67
C ILE A 105 -9.97 -32.22 -15.65
N LYS A 106 -10.41 -33.38 -15.16
CA LYS A 106 -10.94 -34.47 -16.00
C LYS A 106 -12.16 -34.02 -16.82
N ASP A 107 -13.07 -33.25 -16.24
CA ASP A 107 -14.22 -32.67 -16.97
C ASP A 107 -13.79 -31.71 -18.10
N LEU A 108 -12.59 -31.13 -18.01
CA LEU A 108 -12.05 -30.13 -18.92
C LEU A 108 -11.07 -30.71 -19.96
N GLU A 109 -10.60 -31.95 -19.76
CA GLU A 109 -9.73 -32.66 -20.71
C GLU A 109 -10.49 -32.93 -22.01
N GLY A 110 -9.91 -32.48 -23.14
CA GLY A 110 -10.54 -32.63 -24.46
C GLY A 110 -11.70 -31.67 -24.73
N ALA A 111 -12.03 -30.76 -23.82
CA ALA A 111 -13.05 -29.75 -24.06
C ALA A 111 -12.60 -28.72 -25.11
N GLU A 112 -13.55 -28.25 -25.93
CA GLU A 112 -13.32 -27.12 -26.83
C GLU A 112 -13.52 -25.80 -26.11
N TYR A 113 -12.54 -24.90 -26.24
CA TYR A 113 -12.57 -23.59 -25.59
C TYR A 113 -12.92 -22.51 -26.61
N LYS A 114 -13.91 -21.68 -26.25
CA LYS A 114 -14.31 -20.51 -27.03
C LYS A 114 -14.32 -19.25 -26.20
N VAL A 115 -13.95 -18.13 -26.82
CA VAL A 115 -14.06 -16.82 -26.18
C VAL A 115 -15.52 -16.41 -26.16
N SER A 116 -16.11 -16.27 -24.98
CA SER A 116 -17.53 -15.89 -24.82
C SER A 116 -17.77 -14.38 -24.86
N LYS A 117 -16.83 -13.59 -24.32
CA LYS A 117 -16.92 -12.13 -24.25
C LYS A 117 -15.53 -11.52 -24.21
N ILE A 118 -15.34 -10.44 -24.98
CA ILE A 118 -14.17 -9.57 -24.89
C ILE A 118 -14.66 -8.19 -24.47
N GLU A 119 -14.10 -7.64 -23.40
CA GLU A 119 -14.46 -6.32 -22.89
C GLU A 119 -13.20 -5.47 -22.79
N LYS A 120 -13.15 -4.39 -23.55
CA LYS A 120 -12.05 -3.41 -23.52
C LYS A 120 -12.55 -2.17 -22.79
N LYS A 121 -11.92 -1.86 -21.65
CA LYS A 121 -12.21 -0.64 -20.89
C LYS A 121 -10.99 0.25 -20.88
N GLU A 122 -11.21 1.51 -21.19
CA GLU A 122 -10.23 2.54 -20.92
C GLU A 122 -10.32 2.93 -19.44
N THR A 123 -9.19 2.86 -18.74
CA THR A 123 -9.10 3.26 -17.34
C THR A 123 -8.13 4.41 -17.21
N LYS A 124 -8.53 5.45 -16.48
CA LYS A 124 -7.69 6.62 -16.21
C LYS A 124 -7.12 6.52 -14.80
N ARG A 125 -5.80 6.63 -14.68
CA ARG A 125 -5.11 6.70 -13.38
C ARG A 125 -4.66 8.14 -13.12
N ASN A 126 -5.13 8.70 -12.02
CA ASN A 126 -4.70 10.02 -11.58
C ASN A 126 -3.31 9.95 -10.93
N PRO A 127 -2.48 11.01 -11.06
CA PRO A 127 -1.23 11.11 -10.33
C PRO A 127 -1.49 11.17 -8.82
N LEU A 128 -0.50 10.72 -8.04
CA LEU A 128 -0.53 10.83 -6.59
C LEU A 128 -0.42 12.31 -6.16
N PRO A 129 -0.99 12.66 -4.99
CA PRO A 129 -0.81 13.98 -4.42
C PRO A 129 0.65 14.23 -4.01
N PRO A 130 1.05 15.49 -3.77
CA PRO A 130 2.38 15.82 -3.27
C PRO A 130 2.65 15.16 -1.90
N PHE A 131 3.92 15.13 -1.52
CA PHE A 131 4.33 14.50 -0.27
C PHE A 131 3.94 15.31 0.97
N VAL A 132 3.37 14.60 1.94
CA VAL A 132 3.32 14.97 3.36
C VAL A 132 4.29 14.08 4.12
N THR A 133 4.51 14.34 5.41
CA THR A 133 5.49 13.58 6.21
C THR A 133 5.22 12.07 6.17
N SER A 134 3.96 11.65 6.28
CA SER A 134 3.59 10.24 6.30
C SER A 134 3.82 9.57 4.95
N THR A 135 3.39 10.19 3.84
CA THR A 135 3.55 9.61 2.49
C THR A 135 5.00 9.63 2.03
N LEU A 136 5.79 10.63 2.43
CA LEU A 136 7.24 10.67 2.20
C LEU A 136 7.94 9.50 2.89
N GLN A 137 7.66 9.27 4.18
CA GLN A 137 8.24 8.15 4.93
C GLN A 137 7.85 6.80 4.34
N GLN A 138 6.58 6.63 3.96
CA GLN A 138 6.09 5.39 3.35
C GLN A 138 6.74 5.11 1.99
N GLU A 139 6.82 6.11 1.11
CA GLU A 139 7.47 5.92 -0.21
C GLU A 139 8.98 5.73 -0.08
N ALA A 140 9.64 6.40 0.86
CA ALA A 140 11.06 6.17 1.14
C ALA A 140 11.34 4.75 1.63
N TRP A 141 10.47 4.19 2.47
CA TRP A 141 10.56 2.78 2.87
C TRP A 141 10.34 1.85 1.66
N LYS A 142 9.27 2.05 0.88
CA LYS A 142 8.94 1.18 -0.25
C LYS A 142 10.02 1.17 -1.34
N ARG A 143 10.65 2.32 -1.60
CA ARG A 143 11.60 2.47 -2.72
C ARG A 143 13.05 2.25 -2.31
N PHE A 144 13.41 2.62 -1.09
CA PHE A 144 14.80 2.65 -0.64
C PHE A 144 15.04 1.87 0.66
N SER A 145 14.01 1.25 1.24
CA SER A 145 14.07 0.54 2.52
C SER A 145 14.62 1.41 3.67
N TRP A 146 14.42 2.73 3.60
CA TRP A 146 14.91 3.66 4.60
C TRP A 146 14.01 3.69 5.83
N PRO A 147 14.55 3.46 7.04
CA PRO A 147 13.79 3.65 8.27
C PRO A 147 13.32 5.11 8.40
N ALA A 148 12.17 5.34 9.02
CA ALA A 148 11.61 6.68 9.19
C ALA A 148 12.61 7.69 9.78
N LYS A 149 13.43 7.28 10.75
CA LYS A 149 14.48 8.13 11.35
C LYS A 149 15.52 8.60 10.32
N LEU A 150 15.93 7.73 9.40
CA LEU A 150 16.88 8.07 8.35
C LEU A 150 16.27 9.07 7.36
N THR A 151 15.05 8.79 6.88
CA THR A 151 14.30 9.67 5.97
C THR A 151 14.15 11.07 6.55
N MET A 152 13.77 11.18 7.83
CA MET A 152 13.60 12.46 8.50
C MET A 152 14.93 13.22 8.69
N ARG A 153 16.03 12.51 8.98
CA ARG A 153 17.36 13.12 9.08
C ARG A 153 17.82 13.71 7.74
N ILE A 154 17.62 12.98 6.65
CA ILE A 154 17.98 13.45 5.30
C ILE A 154 17.10 14.65 4.91
N ALA A 155 15.79 14.54 5.11
CA ALA A 155 14.86 15.63 4.81
C ALA A 155 15.17 16.90 5.61
N GLN A 156 15.56 16.77 6.88
CA GLN A 156 16.03 17.90 7.70
C GLN A 156 17.25 18.58 7.04
N ASN A 157 18.25 17.81 6.62
CA ASN A 157 19.44 18.37 5.97
C ASN A 157 19.12 19.06 4.63
N LEU A 158 18.22 18.49 3.83
CA LEU A 158 17.77 19.10 2.59
C LEU A 158 17.01 20.41 2.82
N TYR A 159 16.16 20.45 3.85
CA TYR A 159 15.43 21.65 4.24
C TYR A 159 16.38 22.77 4.70
N GLU A 160 17.34 22.46 5.57
CA GLU A 160 18.34 23.41 6.08
C GLU A 160 19.24 23.97 4.97
N ARG A 161 19.46 23.20 3.90
CA ARG A 161 20.20 23.63 2.70
C ARG A 161 19.33 24.32 1.65
N GLY A 162 18.02 24.46 1.88
CA GLY A 162 17.10 25.15 0.97
C GLY A 162 16.65 24.34 -0.25
N PHE A 163 16.84 23.02 -0.27
CA PHE A 163 16.45 22.18 -1.41
C PHE A 163 14.97 21.78 -1.42
N ILE A 164 14.33 21.73 -0.25
CA ILE A 164 12.92 21.34 -0.10
C ILE A 164 12.19 22.26 0.87
N THR A 165 10.87 22.23 0.84
CA THR A 165 10.02 22.88 1.85
C THR A 165 10.05 22.11 3.18
N TYR A 166 9.38 22.66 4.21
CA TYR A 166 9.37 22.05 5.53
C TYR A 166 8.74 20.64 5.50
N HIS A 167 9.55 19.63 5.80
CA HIS A 167 9.21 18.21 5.64
C HIS A 167 8.30 17.64 6.75
N ARG A 168 8.04 18.40 7.82
CA ARG A 168 7.10 18.04 8.90
C ARG A 168 5.76 18.75 8.67
N THR A 169 5.00 18.28 7.68
CA THR A 169 3.75 18.86 7.21
C THR A 169 2.71 17.75 6.97
N ASP A 170 1.46 18.06 7.27
CA ASP A 170 0.25 17.31 6.89
C ASP A 170 -0.51 17.96 5.72
N SER A 171 -0.05 19.11 5.24
CA SER A 171 -0.67 19.85 4.14
C SER A 171 -0.21 19.34 2.77
N LEU A 172 -1.18 19.12 1.88
CA LEU A 172 -0.99 18.82 0.47
C LEU A 172 -0.92 20.08 -0.41
N ASN A 173 -1.07 21.26 0.20
CA ASN A 173 -1.15 22.52 -0.52
C ASN A 173 0.19 22.84 -1.22
N LEU A 174 0.10 23.30 -2.46
CA LEU A 174 1.23 23.78 -3.25
C LEU A 174 1.05 25.26 -3.57
N SER A 175 2.10 26.04 -3.36
CA SER A 175 2.09 27.45 -3.73
C SER A 175 1.90 27.60 -5.25
N GLU A 176 1.32 28.73 -5.67
CA GLU A 176 1.13 29.02 -7.09
C GLU A 176 2.46 29.04 -7.84
N LEU A 177 3.52 29.58 -7.22
CA LEU A 177 4.87 29.57 -7.76
C LEU A 177 5.36 28.13 -8.01
N SER A 178 5.18 27.23 -7.04
CA SER A 178 5.57 25.81 -7.19
C SER A 178 4.79 25.12 -8.32
N LEU A 179 3.50 25.42 -8.46
CA LEU A 179 2.65 24.87 -9.52
C LEU A 179 3.08 25.34 -10.92
N LEU A 180 3.43 26.62 -11.06
CA LEU A 180 3.91 27.19 -12.32
C LEU A 180 5.30 26.63 -12.68
N SER A 181 6.21 26.51 -11.71
CA SER A 181 7.52 25.89 -11.91
C SER A 181 7.39 24.42 -12.33
N ALA A 182 6.50 23.65 -11.68
CA ALA A 182 6.25 22.26 -12.04
C ALA A 182 5.67 22.14 -13.47
N LYS A 183 4.71 23.01 -13.84
CA LYS A 183 4.17 23.08 -15.20
C LYS A 183 5.28 23.32 -16.22
N LYS A 184 6.14 24.32 -15.99
CA LYS A 184 7.26 24.65 -16.87
C LYS A 184 8.19 23.44 -17.05
N PHE A 185 8.61 22.84 -15.93
CA PHE A 185 9.47 21.65 -15.94
C PHE A 185 8.86 20.48 -16.73
N ILE A 186 7.56 20.19 -16.54
CA ILE A 186 6.89 19.09 -17.24
C ILE A 186 6.86 19.33 -18.75
N ILE A 187 6.51 20.55 -19.18
CA ILE A 187 6.42 20.88 -20.60
C ILE A 187 7.81 20.82 -21.26
N GLU A 188 8.85 21.33 -20.58
CA GLU A 188 10.22 21.37 -21.12
C GLU A 188 10.86 19.98 -21.21
N ASN A 189 10.64 19.11 -20.21
CA ASN A 189 11.36 17.82 -20.12
C ASN A 189 10.56 16.63 -20.67
N TYR A 190 9.23 16.67 -20.63
CA TYR A 190 8.37 15.57 -21.08
C TYR A 190 7.46 15.95 -22.26
N GLY A 191 7.27 17.25 -22.53
CA GLY A 191 6.41 17.74 -23.60
C GLY A 191 4.98 18.03 -23.15
N LYS A 192 4.26 18.78 -23.99
CA LYS A 192 2.92 19.32 -23.69
C LYS A 192 1.86 18.23 -23.46
N THR A 193 2.03 17.04 -24.02
CA THR A 193 1.09 15.90 -23.86
C THR A 193 1.08 15.31 -22.45
N TYR A 194 2.14 15.50 -21.67
CA TYR A 194 2.24 15.04 -20.28
C TYR A 194 1.72 16.07 -19.27
N TRP A 195 1.39 17.28 -19.71
CA TRP A 195 0.75 18.29 -18.88
C TRP A 195 -0.77 18.03 -18.80
N SER A 196 -1.31 17.98 -17.58
CA SER A 196 -2.74 17.65 -17.36
C SER A 196 -3.73 18.69 -17.90
N GLY A 197 -3.26 19.83 -18.40
CA GLY A 197 -4.07 20.92 -18.93
C GLY A 197 -4.44 21.99 -17.90
N PHE A 198 -4.46 21.67 -16.61
CA PHE A 198 -4.84 22.58 -15.52
C PHE A 198 -3.91 22.46 -14.30
N LEU A 199 -3.85 23.49 -13.47
CA LEU A 199 -3.08 23.45 -12.21
C LEU A 199 -3.85 22.62 -11.17
N ARG A 200 -3.26 21.50 -10.72
CA ARG A 200 -3.84 20.68 -9.64
C ARG A 200 -3.56 21.30 -8.27
N LYS A 201 -4.61 21.78 -7.62
CA LYS A 201 -4.60 22.19 -6.20
C LYS A 201 -5.20 21.08 -5.34
N TYR A 202 -4.72 20.95 -4.11
CA TYR A 202 -5.13 19.94 -3.13
C TYR A 202 -5.59 20.60 -1.84
#